data_AF-A0A2X2YN99-F1
#
_entry.id   AF-A0A2X2YN99-F1
#
_cell.length_a   1.000
_cell.length_b   1.000
_cell.length_c   1.000
_cell.angle_alpha   90.00
_cell.angle_beta   90.00
_cell.angle_gamma   90.00
#
_symmetry.space_group_name_H-M   'P 1'
#
loop_
_entity.id
_entity.type
_entity.pdbx_description
1 polymer ?
#
loop_
_entity_poly.entity_id
_entity_poly.type
_entity_poly.pdbx_seq_one_letter_code
_entity_poly.pdbx_strand_id
1 'polypeptide(L)'
;MRDSGDTITRLDRYEPELNSAIPGDERDSTTPVAIAQTLNTLLLGNVLQLSSREQLMQWMRDDKVADGLLRSVLPDGWKIADKTGAGDNGSRSIVSVVWPTSQKPLLVVIYITQTPATMAQRDAAIVRIGESLFSTLAVYD
;
A
#
# COMPACT_ATOMS: atom_id res chain seq x y z
N MET A 1 11.73 -11.17 3.88
CA MET A 1 11.87 -10.41 2.62
C MET A 1 12.73 -11.16 1.61
N ARG A 2 14.02 -11.37 1.88
CA ARG A 2 14.91 -12.12 0.95
C ARG A 2 14.45 -13.56 0.74
N ASP A 3 14.09 -14.26 1.83
CA ASP A 3 13.56 -15.64 1.77
C ASP A 3 12.24 -15.76 0.99
N SER A 4 11.49 -14.66 0.88
CA SER A 4 10.26 -14.58 0.08
C SER A 4 10.49 -14.05 -1.33
N GLY A 5 11.75 -13.88 -1.76
CA GLY A 5 12.15 -13.46 -3.11
C GLY A 5 12.30 -11.95 -3.33
N ASP A 6 11.98 -11.11 -2.33
CA ASP A 6 12.18 -9.67 -2.43
C ASP A 6 13.64 -9.32 -2.10
N THR A 7 14.39 -8.93 -3.12
CA THR A 7 15.80 -8.52 -3.04
C THR A 7 16.01 -7.01 -3.04
N ILE A 8 14.93 -6.24 -3.20
CA ILE A 8 14.98 -4.77 -3.33
C ILE A 8 14.66 -4.11 -2.01
N THR A 9 13.57 -4.51 -1.35
CA THR A 9 13.15 -3.89 -0.10
C THR A 9 14.21 -4.06 0.98
N ARG A 10 14.52 -2.99 1.71
CA ARG A 10 15.43 -3.02 2.85
C ARG A 10 14.86 -2.21 4.00
N LEU A 11 15.14 -2.69 5.21
CA LEU A 11 14.80 -2.04 6.47
C LEU A 11 16.10 -2.04 7.29
N ASP A 12 16.63 -0.85 7.52
CA ASP A 12 17.99 -0.63 8.02
C ASP A 12 17.98 0.02 9.40
N ARG A 13 16.91 0.73 9.76
CA ARG A 13 16.78 1.46 11.02
C ARG A 13 15.48 1.12 11.75
N TYR A 14 15.45 1.47 13.03
CA TYR A 14 14.27 1.37 13.87
C TYR A 14 13.40 2.64 13.76
N GLU A 15 12.22 2.58 14.37
CA GLU A 15 11.36 3.75 14.57
C GLU A 15 11.93 4.66 15.66
N PRO A 16 11.91 6.00 15.47
CA PRO A 16 11.36 6.74 14.33
C PRO A 16 12.34 6.98 13.16
N GLU A 17 13.61 6.61 13.28
CA GLU A 17 14.70 7.02 12.37
C GLU A 17 14.53 6.54 10.92
N LEU A 18 13.83 5.42 10.71
CA LEU A 18 13.54 4.88 9.38
C LEU A 18 12.74 5.85 8.49
N ASN A 19 12.00 6.80 9.09
CA ASN A 19 11.10 7.70 8.36
C ASN A 19 11.78 8.94 7.75
N SER A 20 13.11 9.06 7.87
CA SER A 20 13.85 10.25 7.38
C SER A 20 13.71 10.50 5.87
N ALA A 21 13.50 9.48 5.05
CA ALA A 21 13.21 9.57 3.62
C ALA A 21 14.12 10.56 2.84
N ILE A 22 15.42 10.57 3.15
CA ILE A 22 16.38 11.52 2.58
C ILE A 22 16.55 11.21 1.09
N PRO A 23 16.44 12.21 0.18
CA PRO A 23 16.63 11.99 -1.25
C PRO A 23 17.99 11.36 -1.58
N GLY A 24 17.97 10.23 -2.30
CA GLY A 24 19.17 9.48 -2.68
C GLY A 24 19.73 8.56 -1.60
N ASP A 25 19.16 8.53 -0.39
CA ASP A 25 19.47 7.53 0.63
C ASP A 25 18.74 6.23 0.31
N GLU A 26 19.49 5.14 0.17
CA GLU A 26 18.91 3.83 -0.17
C GLU A 26 18.28 3.13 1.06
N ARG A 27 18.60 3.55 2.28
CA ARG A 27 18.12 2.87 3.50
C ARG A 27 16.60 2.98 3.64
N ASP A 28 16.00 1.94 4.23
CA ASP A 28 14.56 1.88 4.55
C ASP A 28 13.65 2.10 3.32
N SER A 29 14.09 1.60 2.17
CA SER A 29 13.44 1.83 0.89
C SER A 29 12.93 0.55 0.24
N THR A 30 12.01 0.74 -0.71
CA THR A 30 11.50 -0.27 -1.63
C THR A 30 11.11 0.40 -2.94
N THR A 31 10.63 -0.37 -3.91
CA THR A 31 9.98 0.15 -5.12
C THR A 31 8.52 -0.26 -5.14
N PRO A 32 7.64 0.49 -5.85
CA PRO A 32 6.24 0.12 -5.98
C PRO A 32 6.01 -1.32 -6.45
N VAL A 33 6.83 -1.79 -7.39
CA VAL A 33 6.76 -3.15 -7.94
C VAL A 33 7.21 -4.19 -6.92
N ALA A 34 8.34 -3.97 -6.23
CA ALA A 34 8.86 -4.94 -5.26
C ALA A 34 7.87 -5.16 -4.10
N ILE A 35 7.33 -4.08 -3.51
CA ILE A 35 6.38 -4.22 -2.42
C ILE A 35 5.04 -4.80 -2.88
N ALA A 36 4.59 -4.51 -4.11
CA ALA A 36 3.41 -5.16 -4.68
C ALA A 36 3.60 -6.68 -4.82
N GLN A 37 4.77 -7.12 -5.30
CA GLN A 37 5.11 -8.54 -5.40
C GLN A 37 5.22 -9.20 -4.01
N THR A 38 5.76 -8.50 -3.02
CA THR A 38 5.77 -8.97 -1.63
C THR A 38 4.34 -9.10 -1.07
N LEU A 39 3.48 -8.10 -1.25
CA LEU A 39 2.07 -8.17 -0.84
C LEU A 39 1.36 -9.35 -1.52
N ASN A 40 1.57 -9.54 -2.83
CA ASN A 40 1.03 -10.69 -3.55
C ASN A 40 1.45 -12.01 -2.89
N THR A 41 2.74 -12.15 -2.61
CA THR A 41 3.31 -13.38 -2.04
C THR A 41 2.75 -13.67 -0.64
N LEU A 42 2.62 -12.64 0.19
CA LEU A 42 2.12 -12.77 1.57
C LEU A 42 0.61 -13.01 1.64
N LEU A 43 -0.18 -12.28 0.85
CA LEU A 43 -1.64 -12.22 1.00
C LEU A 43 -2.42 -13.10 0.01
N LEU A 44 -1.83 -13.40 -1.16
CA LEU A 44 -2.47 -14.18 -2.22
C LEU A 44 -1.69 -15.46 -2.55
N GLY A 45 -0.39 -15.51 -2.23
CA GLY A 45 0.46 -16.68 -2.35
C GLY A 45 0.34 -17.67 -1.19
N ASN A 46 1.25 -18.65 -1.15
CA ASN A 46 1.25 -19.77 -0.20
C ASN A 46 2.47 -19.77 0.74
N VAL A 47 3.18 -18.64 0.88
CA VAL A 47 4.37 -18.55 1.76
C VAL A 47 4.00 -18.58 3.25
N LEU A 48 2.80 -18.09 3.59
CA LEU A 48 2.27 -18.11 4.95
C LEU A 48 1.32 -19.30 5.13
N GLN A 49 1.24 -19.80 6.37
CA GLN A 49 0.13 -20.67 6.77
C GLN A 49 -1.21 -19.95 6.55
N LEU A 50 -2.27 -20.70 6.24
CA LEU A 50 -3.59 -20.15 5.93
C LEU A 50 -4.09 -19.19 7.04
N SER A 51 -4.00 -19.63 8.30
CA SER A 51 -4.42 -18.84 9.47
C SER A 51 -3.60 -17.55 9.63
N SER A 52 -2.29 -17.59 9.41
CA SER A 52 -1.44 -16.39 9.46
C SER A 52 -1.76 -15.40 8.34
N ARG A 53 -2.07 -15.91 7.14
CA ARG A 53 -2.47 -15.08 5.99
C ARG A 53 -3.82 -14.40 6.24
N GLU A 54 -4.78 -15.14 6.77
CA GLU A 54 -6.10 -14.60 7.14
C GLU A 54 -5.97 -13.55 8.25
N GLN A 55 -5.14 -13.80 9.27
CA GLN A 55 -4.89 -12.85 10.34
C GLN A 55 -4.26 -11.55 9.82
N LEU A 56 -3.25 -11.65 8.95
CA LEU A 56 -2.61 -10.48 8.35
C LEU A 56 -3.61 -9.68 7.50
N MET A 57 -4.41 -10.37 6.69
CA MET A 57 -5.45 -9.75 5.89
C MET A 57 -6.51 -9.06 6.75
N GLN A 58 -6.89 -9.64 7.88
CA GLN A 58 -7.83 -9.05 8.83
C GLN A 58 -7.25 -7.77 9.45
N TRP A 59 -6.00 -7.79 9.92
CA TRP A 59 -5.35 -6.59 10.45
C TRP A 59 -5.29 -5.45 9.43
N MET A 60 -4.99 -5.76 8.17
CA MET A 60 -4.96 -4.76 7.09
C MET A 60 -6.36 -4.25 6.74
N ARG A 61 -7.42 -5.08 6.85
CA ARG A 61 -8.81 -4.62 6.69
C ARG A 61 -9.25 -3.70 7.81
N ASP A 62 -8.75 -3.93 9.02
CA ASP A 62 -9.11 -3.16 10.21
C ASP A 62 -8.25 -1.88 10.41
N ASP A 63 -7.36 -1.53 9.47
CA ASP A 63 -6.55 -0.29 9.54
C ASP A 63 -7.41 0.97 9.35
N LYS A 64 -7.83 1.57 10.47
CA LYS A 64 -8.63 2.82 10.50
C LYS A 64 -7.85 4.05 10.02
N VAL A 65 -6.51 4.00 9.97
CA VAL A 65 -5.69 5.14 9.50
C VAL A 65 -5.86 5.34 7.99
N ALA A 66 -6.27 4.31 7.26
CA ALA A 66 -6.46 4.34 5.81
C ALA A 66 -7.86 4.79 5.37
N ASP A 67 -8.83 4.95 6.28
CA ASP A 67 -10.24 5.17 5.94
C ASP A 67 -10.46 6.39 5.03
N GLY A 68 -9.67 7.46 5.22
CA GLY A 68 -9.72 8.67 4.40
C GLY A 68 -8.93 8.63 3.09
N LEU A 69 -8.34 7.48 2.70
CA LEU A 69 -7.52 7.32 1.50
C LEU A 69 -8.27 6.54 0.42
N LEU A 70 -7.72 5.42 -0.07
CA LEU A 70 -8.36 4.63 -1.14
C LEU A 70 -9.76 4.13 -0.74
N ARG A 71 -9.97 3.84 0.54
CA ARG A 71 -11.26 3.41 1.09
C ARG A 71 -12.38 4.42 0.87
N SER A 72 -12.09 5.72 0.89
CA SER A 72 -13.12 6.76 0.79
C SER A 72 -13.75 6.85 -0.61
N VAL A 73 -13.14 6.21 -1.61
CA VAL A 73 -13.56 6.23 -3.01
C VAL A 73 -13.65 4.82 -3.59
N LEU A 74 -13.64 3.80 -2.73
CA LEU A 74 -13.76 2.42 -3.13
C LEU A 74 -15.18 2.15 -3.65
N PRO A 75 -15.36 1.48 -4.81
CA PRO A 75 -16.69 1.15 -5.32
C PRO A 75 -17.49 0.28 -4.35
N ASP A 76 -18.81 0.42 -4.40
CA ASP A 76 -19.72 -0.36 -3.55
C ASP A 76 -19.52 -1.86 -3.75
N GLY A 77 -19.48 -2.60 -2.64
CA GLY A 77 -19.29 -4.06 -2.63
C GLY A 77 -17.83 -4.53 -2.81
N TRP A 78 -16.94 -3.66 -3.27
CA TRP A 78 -15.51 -3.97 -3.33
C TRP A 78 -14.94 -4.07 -1.91
N LYS A 79 -13.90 -4.89 -1.75
CA LYS A 79 -13.19 -5.04 -0.47
C LYS A 79 -11.75 -4.57 -0.61
N ILE A 80 -11.16 -4.08 0.47
CA ILE A 80 -9.77 -3.61 0.49
C ILE A 80 -9.09 -4.03 1.79
N ALA A 81 -7.81 -4.39 1.69
CA ALA A 81 -6.90 -4.59 2.80
C ALA A 81 -5.68 -3.72 2.50
N ASP A 82 -5.34 -2.79 3.38
CA ASP A 82 -4.33 -1.78 3.11
C ASP A 82 -3.43 -1.49 4.32
N LYS A 83 -2.34 -0.77 4.03
CA LYS A 83 -1.49 -0.16 5.05
C LYS A 83 -0.96 1.17 4.54
N THR A 84 -1.06 2.19 5.39
CA THR A 84 -0.50 3.52 5.13
C THR A 84 0.90 3.68 5.72
N GLY A 85 1.70 4.57 5.12
CA GLY A 85 2.97 5.05 5.65
C GLY A 85 3.09 6.57 5.51
N ALA A 86 3.83 7.21 6.40
CA ALA A 86 4.12 8.63 6.36
C ALA A 86 5.52 8.88 6.95
N GLY A 87 6.22 9.88 6.42
CA GLY A 87 7.54 10.25 6.91
C GLY A 87 7.95 11.65 6.48
N ASP A 88 9.23 11.96 6.68
CA ASP A 88 9.83 13.23 6.32
C ASP A 88 9.89 13.41 4.80
N ASN A 89 10.40 14.58 4.36
CA ASN A 89 10.54 14.93 2.94
C ASN A 89 9.22 14.85 2.14
N GLY A 90 8.09 15.11 2.80
CA GLY A 90 6.78 15.03 2.16
C GLY A 90 6.39 13.60 1.81
N SER A 91 6.89 12.59 2.52
CA SER A 91 6.60 11.18 2.24
C SER A 91 5.22 10.73 2.71
N ARG A 92 4.42 10.18 1.78
CA ARG A 92 3.12 9.57 2.04
C ARG A 92 2.95 8.34 1.15
N SER A 93 2.46 7.25 1.71
CA SER A 93 2.27 6.01 0.94
C SER A 93 1.04 5.24 1.38
N ILE A 94 0.54 4.43 0.45
CA ILE A 94 -0.44 3.39 0.71
C ILE A 94 -0.12 2.17 -0.15
N VAL A 95 -0.20 0.99 0.44
CA VAL A 95 -0.13 -0.30 -0.25
C VAL A 95 -1.42 -1.05 0.05
N SER A 96 -2.01 -1.70 -0.96
CA SER A 96 -3.28 -2.40 -0.77
C SER A 96 -3.46 -3.59 -1.70
N VAL A 97 -4.29 -4.52 -1.23
CA VAL A 97 -4.99 -5.51 -2.06
C VAL A 97 -6.44 -5.09 -2.13
N VAL A 98 -6.98 -5.01 -3.34
CA VAL A 98 -8.38 -4.64 -3.62
C VAL A 98 -9.06 -5.83 -4.29
N TRP A 99 -10.26 -6.18 -3.85
CA TRP A 99 -11.09 -7.23 -4.42
C TRP A 99 -12.34 -6.62 -5.05
N PRO A 100 -12.38 -6.52 -6.39
CA PRO A 100 -13.61 -6.32 -7.12
C PRO A 100 -14.61 -7.46 -6.90
N THR A 101 -15.85 -7.27 -7.35
CA THR A 101 -16.92 -8.26 -7.13
C THR A 101 -16.89 -9.42 -8.14
N SER A 102 -16.46 -9.15 -9.38
CA SER A 102 -16.45 -10.09 -10.50
C SER A 102 -15.04 -10.37 -11.05
N GLN A 103 -14.05 -9.56 -10.70
CA GLN A 103 -12.69 -9.67 -11.21
C GLN A 103 -11.68 -10.25 -10.21
N LYS A 104 -10.46 -10.53 -10.70
CA LYS A 104 -9.33 -10.95 -9.87
C LYS A 104 -8.88 -9.82 -8.93
N PRO A 105 -8.25 -10.14 -7.78
CA PRO A 105 -7.70 -9.13 -6.89
C PRO A 105 -6.66 -8.25 -7.58
N LEU A 106 -6.59 -6.99 -7.17
CA LEU A 106 -5.68 -5.98 -7.67
C LEU A 106 -4.72 -5.55 -6.57
N LEU A 107 -3.49 -5.22 -6.94
CA LEU A 107 -2.49 -4.64 -6.05
C LEU A 107 -2.33 -3.17 -6.40
N VAL A 108 -2.60 -2.28 -5.45
CA VAL A 108 -2.46 -0.83 -5.64
C VAL A 108 -1.40 -0.32 -4.69
N VAL A 109 -0.36 0.28 -5.25
CA VAL A 109 0.78 0.79 -4.48
C VAL A 109 1.07 2.22 -4.93
N ILE A 110 1.03 3.15 -3.99
CA ILE A 110 1.27 4.57 -4.23
C ILE A 110 2.32 5.06 -3.24
N TYR A 111 3.40 5.64 -3.76
CA TYR A 111 4.40 6.37 -2.99
C TYR A 111 4.49 7.81 -3.50
N ILE A 112 4.41 8.77 -2.59
CA ILE A 112 4.62 10.20 -2.81
C ILE A 112 5.76 10.61 -1.87
N THR A 113 6.74 11.36 -2.37
CA THR A 113 7.84 11.93 -1.57
C THR A 113 8.42 13.15 -2.31
N GLN A 114 9.40 13.82 -1.72
CA GLN A 114 10.10 14.99 -2.28
C GLN A 114 9.17 16.11 -2.71
N THR A 115 8.19 16.43 -1.86
CA THR A 115 7.18 17.46 -2.15
C THR A 115 6.95 18.36 -0.94
N PRO A 116 6.73 19.68 -1.14
CA PRO A 116 6.35 20.59 -0.07
C PRO A 116 4.85 20.48 0.29
N ALA A 117 4.09 19.62 -0.39
CA ALA A 117 2.65 19.46 -0.15
C ALA A 117 2.36 19.01 1.28
N THR A 118 1.31 19.60 1.87
CA THR A 118 0.85 19.24 3.22
C THR A 118 0.36 17.79 3.27
N MET A 119 0.18 17.23 4.47
CA MET A 119 -0.39 15.88 4.61
C MET A 119 -1.75 15.77 3.90
N ALA A 120 -2.64 16.73 4.15
CA ALA A 120 -3.97 16.76 3.53
C ALA A 120 -3.92 16.82 1.99
N GLN A 121 -2.96 17.56 1.42
CA GLN A 121 -2.79 17.61 -0.04
C GLN A 121 -2.30 16.27 -0.62
N ARG A 122 -1.43 15.56 0.11
CA ARG A 122 -0.92 14.24 -0.29
C ARG A 122 -1.98 13.15 -0.12
N ASP A 123 -2.77 13.19 0.94
CA ASP A 123 -3.93 12.33 1.13
C ASP A 123 -4.95 12.55 -0.02
N ALA A 124 -5.28 13.81 -0.33
CA ALA A 124 -6.15 14.13 -1.46
C ALA A 124 -5.59 13.68 -2.82
N ALA A 125 -4.26 13.66 -2.98
CA ALA A 125 -3.64 13.12 -4.19
C ALA A 125 -3.83 11.60 -4.31
N ILE A 126 -3.68 10.85 -3.21
CA ILE A 126 -3.97 9.42 -3.16
C ILE A 126 -5.44 9.15 -3.49
N VAL A 127 -6.37 9.93 -2.91
CA VAL A 127 -7.81 9.82 -3.18
C VAL A 127 -8.09 10.02 -4.68
N ARG A 128 -7.59 11.10 -5.30
CA ARG A 128 -7.79 11.35 -6.74
C ARG A 128 -7.22 10.24 -7.63
N ILE A 129 -6.07 9.68 -7.27
CA ILE A 129 -5.50 8.53 -8.01
C ILE A 129 -6.43 7.31 -7.86
N GLY A 130 -6.94 7.06 -6.65
CA GLY A 130 -7.92 6.01 -6.37
C GLY A 130 -9.19 6.15 -7.20
N GLU A 131 -9.78 7.35 -7.24
CA GLU A 131 -10.98 7.65 -8.05
C GLU A 131 -10.75 7.32 -9.53
N SER A 132 -9.63 7.79 -10.10
CA SER A 132 -9.29 7.54 -11.50
C SER A 132 -9.08 6.06 -11.78
N LEU A 133 -8.44 5.34 -10.87
CA LEU A 133 -8.17 3.91 -11.01
C LEU A 133 -9.47 3.10 -10.92
N PHE A 134 -10.25 3.31 -9.87
CA PHE A 134 -11.44 2.51 -9.60
C PHE A 134 -12.57 2.81 -10.59
N SER A 135 -12.76 4.06 -11.01
CA SER A 135 -13.74 4.39 -12.06
C SER A 135 -13.40 3.72 -13.39
N THR A 136 -12.12 3.62 -13.75
CA THR A 136 -11.69 2.93 -14.99
C THR A 136 -11.94 1.43 -14.91
N LEU A 137 -11.70 0.81 -13.76
CA LEU A 137 -11.78 -0.64 -13.59
C LEU A 137 -13.22 -1.14 -13.34
N ALA A 138 -14.05 -0.33 -12.69
CA ALA A 138 -15.45 -0.65 -12.41
C ALA A 138 -16.30 -0.79 -13.67
N VAL A 139 -15.87 -0.21 -14.81
CA VAL A 139 -16.53 -0.44 -16.12
C VAL A 139 -16.48 -1.91 -16.55
N TYR A 140 -15.51 -2.67 -16.04
CA TYR A 140 -15.27 -4.07 -16.41
C TYR A 140 -15.63 -5.06 -15.30
N ASP A 141 -16.15 -4.60 -14.16
CA ASP A 141 -16.58 -5.44 -13.03
C ASP A 141 -18.09 -5.72 -13.08
#